data_AF-A0A8J7NUZ3-F1
#
_entry.id   AF-A0A8J7NUZ3-F1
#
_cell.length_a   1.000
_cell.length_b   1.000
_cell.length_c   1.000
_cell.angle_alpha   90.00
_cell.angle_beta   90.00
_cell.angle_gamma   90.00
#
_symmetry.space_group_name_H-M   'P 1'
#
loop_
_entity.id
_entity.type
_entity.pdbx_description
1 polymer ?
#
loop_
_entity_poly.entity_id
_entity_poly.type
_entity_poly.pdbx_seq_one_letter_code
_entity_poly.pdbx_strand_id
1 'polypeptide(L)'
;MVPSQDLAEFLEQFGFSRYLPLLEEQDIDLRIFLTLTENDLKEVGITLFGPKRKMTSAIARWHSSAPPPSDALEQAYADQLEAEMQEMAIQLHKKCEELQLLQGQVSQERELRTVMESCLMDDKMAWRRVHKELLDTRELIQETGRALQKVQACEAELVSRLRTDSVIGRCLEGRARARVETGGGDVCKEGLKSLSLSELTAKLEAYHDEMGRTLRMISEGLERLTETEKAWAHS
;
A
#
# COMPACT_ATOMS: atom_id res chain seq x y z
N MET A 1 58.38 35.41 17.67
CA MET A 1 59.18 35.19 16.46
C MET A 1 59.30 33.69 16.31
N VAL A 2 58.55 33.09 15.39
CA VAL A 2 58.73 31.68 15.02
C VAL A 2 60.05 31.65 14.24
N PRO A 3 61.02 30.76 14.57
CA PRO A 3 62.21 30.64 13.75
C PRO A 3 61.74 30.34 12.32
N SER A 4 62.29 31.06 11.35
CA SER A 4 62.08 30.78 9.93
C SER A 4 62.77 29.45 9.64
N GLN A 5 62.09 28.36 9.98
CA GLN A 5 62.57 27.00 9.73
C GLN A 5 62.64 26.83 8.22
N ASP A 6 63.81 26.48 7.70
CA ASP A 6 63.98 26.15 6.28
C ASP A 6 63.57 24.69 6.05
N LEU A 7 63.23 24.33 4.81
CA LEU A 7 62.87 22.96 4.43
C LEU A 7 63.95 21.96 4.87
N ALA A 8 65.23 22.35 4.75
CA ALA A 8 66.36 21.55 5.20
C ALA A 8 66.31 21.23 6.71
N GLU A 9 66.09 22.24 7.55
CA GLU A 9 65.99 22.10 9.01
C GLU A 9 64.78 21.25 9.40
N PHE A 10 63.66 21.45 8.69
CA PHE A 10 62.45 20.65 8.90
C PHE A 10 62.71 19.16 8.59
N LEU A 11 63.30 18.85 7.44
CA LEU A 11 63.58 17.46 7.07
C LEU A 11 64.62 16.81 7.98
N GLU A 12 65.59 17.56 8.49
CA GLU A 12 66.57 17.07 9.44
C GLU A 12 65.94 16.68 10.78
N GLN A 13 65.03 17.50 11.30
CA GLN A 13 64.32 17.25 12.55
C GLN A 13 63.56 15.91 12.54
N PHE A 14 63.06 15.48 11.38
CA PHE A 14 62.33 14.23 11.22
C PHE A 14 63.15 13.10 10.59
N GLY A 15 64.44 13.32 10.30
CA GLY A 15 65.35 12.28 9.79
C GLY A 15 65.22 11.97 8.30
N PHE A 16 64.76 12.93 7.49
CA PHE A 16 64.54 12.79 6.04
C PHE A 16 65.43 13.69 5.18
N SER A 17 66.52 14.26 5.71
CA SER A 17 67.42 15.16 4.96
C SER A 17 67.92 14.58 3.63
N ARG A 18 67.97 13.25 3.51
CA ARG A 18 68.32 12.55 2.25
C ARG A 18 67.39 12.84 1.07
N TYR A 19 66.17 13.32 1.33
CA TYR A 19 65.17 13.65 0.30
C TYR A 19 65.19 15.13 -0.08
N LEU A 20 65.97 15.98 0.62
CA LEU A 20 66.07 17.40 0.33
C LEU A 20 66.46 17.67 -1.14
N PRO A 21 67.48 16.99 -1.73
CA PRO A 21 67.87 17.26 -3.12
C PRO A 21 66.75 16.93 -4.14
N LEU A 22 65.95 15.90 -3.86
CA LEU A 22 64.81 15.51 -4.71
C LEU A 22 63.72 16.59 -4.68
N LEU A 23 63.43 17.13 -3.50
CA LEU A 23 62.42 18.18 -3.32
C LEU A 23 62.87 19.49 -3.97
N GLU A 24 64.14 19.86 -3.80
CA GLU A 24 64.74 21.05 -4.42
C GLU A 24 64.77 20.94 -5.95
N GLU A 25 65.07 19.76 -6.51
CA GLU A 25 65.04 19.53 -7.97
C GLU A 25 63.63 19.72 -8.55
N GLN A 26 62.58 19.51 -7.76
CA GLN A 26 61.18 19.74 -8.13
C GLN A 26 60.67 21.14 -7.74
N ASP A 27 61.55 22.06 -7.32
CA ASP A 27 61.22 23.42 -6.86
C ASP A 27 60.21 23.45 -5.70
N ILE A 28 60.33 22.47 -4.78
CA ILE A 28 59.47 22.36 -3.60
C ILE A 28 60.15 23.05 -2.42
N ASP A 29 59.61 24.19 -2.00
CA ASP A 29 59.98 24.87 -0.75
C ASP A 29 59.20 24.31 0.45
N LEU A 30 59.50 24.79 1.68
CA LEU A 30 58.81 24.35 2.89
C LEU A 30 57.29 24.58 2.82
N ARG A 31 56.84 25.67 2.20
CA ARG A 31 55.41 26.00 2.13
C ARG A 31 54.68 25.02 1.23
N ILE A 32 55.25 24.69 0.07
CA ILE A 32 54.71 23.70 -0.85
C ILE A 32 54.73 22.32 -0.19
N PHE A 33 55.85 21.94 0.43
CA PHE A 33 56.01 20.66 1.13
C PHE A 33 54.87 20.41 2.14
N LEU A 34 54.54 21.41 2.95
CA LEU A 34 53.49 21.32 3.98
C LEU A 34 52.06 21.20 3.42
N THR A 35 51.86 21.35 2.11
CA THR A 35 50.57 21.13 1.45
C THR A 35 50.46 19.79 0.74
N LEU A 36 51.56 19.04 0.64
CA LEU A 36 51.60 17.78 -0.08
C LEU A 36 50.76 16.71 0.63
N THR A 37 49.91 16.05 -0.15
CA THR A 37 49.19 14.85 0.24
C THR A 37 50.05 13.60 0.00
N GLU A 38 49.60 12.45 0.52
CA GLU A 38 50.27 11.18 0.26
C GLU A 38 50.41 10.87 -1.24
N ASN A 39 49.45 11.29 -2.07
CA ASN A 39 49.52 11.11 -3.52
C ASN A 39 50.58 12.03 -4.15
N ASP A 40 50.65 13.28 -3.72
CA ASP A 40 51.63 14.24 -4.25
C ASP A 40 53.07 13.78 -3.92
N LEU A 41 53.32 13.28 -2.71
CA LEU A 41 54.61 12.70 -2.33
C LEU A 41 55.02 11.53 -3.25
N LYS A 42 54.05 10.73 -3.71
CA LYS A 42 54.30 9.64 -4.66
C LYS A 42 54.69 10.18 -6.04
N GLU A 43 54.05 11.25 -6.49
CA GLU A 43 54.34 11.91 -7.77
C GLU A 43 55.72 12.57 -7.79
N VAL A 44 56.14 13.13 -6.65
CA VAL A 44 57.48 13.71 -6.44
C VAL A 44 58.59 12.65 -6.42
N GLY A 45 58.24 11.37 -6.28
CA GLY A 45 59.20 10.24 -6.32
C GLY A 45 59.42 9.54 -4.98
N ILE A 46 58.69 9.91 -3.92
CA ILE A 46 58.75 9.28 -2.60
C ILE A 46 57.76 8.12 -2.55
N THR A 47 58.16 7.02 -3.18
CA THR A 47 57.28 5.85 -3.41
C THR A 47 57.31 4.81 -2.28
N LEU A 48 58.36 4.82 -1.46
CA LEU A 48 58.50 3.88 -0.34
C LEU A 48 57.47 4.19 0.76
N PHE A 49 56.78 3.14 1.23
CA PHE A 49 55.73 3.26 2.25
C PHE A 49 56.20 3.96 3.52
N GLY A 50 57.35 3.57 4.07
CA GLY A 50 57.88 4.11 5.33
C GLY A 50 58.16 5.62 5.27
N PRO A 51 59.07 6.09 4.39
CA PRO A 51 59.35 7.50 4.20
C PRO A 51 58.12 8.34 3.88
N LYS A 52 57.25 7.86 2.99
CA LYS A 52 56.01 8.55 2.61
C LYS A 52 55.10 8.75 3.82
N ARG A 53 54.83 7.68 4.59
CA ARG A 53 53.99 7.74 5.79
C ARG A 53 54.57 8.68 6.84
N LYS A 54 55.89 8.64 7.05
CA LYS A 54 56.54 9.53 8.01
C LYS A 54 56.48 11.00 7.59
N MET A 55 56.60 11.30 6.30
CA MET A 55 56.47 12.67 5.79
C MET A 55 55.04 13.20 5.91
N THR A 56 54.02 12.41 5.54
CA THR A 56 52.62 12.77 5.75
C THR A 56 52.32 13.03 7.23
N SER A 57 52.88 12.21 8.13
CA SER A 57 52.77 12.40 9.59
C SER A 57 53.44 13.69 10.06
N ALA A 58 54.66 13.99 9.57
CA ALA A 58 55.37 15.23 9.92
C ALA A 58 54.60 16.49 9.47
N ILE A 59 54.01 16.48 8.28
CA ILE A 59 53.15 17.56 7.76
C ILE A 59 51.92 17.75 8.68
N ALA A 60 51.23 16.66 9.03
CA ALA A 60 50.07 16.73 9.93
C ALA A 60 50.44 17.23 11.34
N ARG A 61 51.59 16.82 11.88
CA ARG A 61 52.11 17.29 13.17
C ARG A 61 52.42 18.79 13.13
N TRP A 62 52.99 19.29 12.03
CA TRP A 62 53.24 20.72 11.85
C TRP A 62 51.94 21.54 11.88
N HIS A 63 50.91 21.11 11.14
CA HIS A 63 49.61 21.79 11.12
C HIS A 63 48.88 21.77 12.46
N SER A 64 49.11 20.73 13.28
CA SER A 64 48.55 20.62 14.62
C SER A 64 49.41 21.27 15.70
N SER A 65 50.53 21.90 15.35
CA SER A 65 51.52 22.43 16.29
C SER A 65 51.99 21.39 17.31
N ALA A 66 51.94 20.10 16.93
CA ALA A 66 52.41 19.01 17.77
C ALA A 66 53.96 19.00 17.78
N PRO A 67 54.60 18.76 18.94
CA PRO A 67 56.06 18.62 18.99
C PRO A 67 56.54 17.54 18.03
N PRO A 68 57.81 17.56 17.55
CA PRO A 68 58.40 16.37 16.93
C PRO A 68 58.36 15.18 17.92
N PRO A 69 58.21 13.93 17.45
CA PRO A 69 58.26 12.78 18.32
C PRO A 69 59.58 12.79 19.10
N SER A 70 59.50 12.76 20.42
CA SER A 70 60.69 12.85 21.28
C SER A 70 61.36 11.48 21.46
N ASP A 71 60.59 10.40 21.33
CA ASP A 71 61.03 9.01 21.54
C ASP A 71 60.28 8.01 20.62
N ALA A 72 60.91 6.86 20.35
CA ALA A 72 60.37 5.77 19.54
C ALA A 72 59.08 5.17 20.14
N LEU A 73 58.95 5.18 21.47
CA LEU A 73 57.73 4.75 22.17
C LEU A 73 56.54 5.68 21.88
N GLU A 74 56.76 7.00 21.84
CA GLU A 74 55.73 8.00 21.53
C GLU A 74 55.18 7.79 20.11
N GLN A 75 56.07 7.50 19.15
CA GLN A 75 55.70 7.23 17.77
C GLN A 75 54.87 5.94 17.65
N ALA A 76 55.27 4.85 18.32
CA ALA A 76 54.53 3.59 18.28
C ALA A 76 53.11 3.74 18.87
N TYR A 77 52.96 4.54 19.93
CA TYR A 77 51.65 4.84 20.50
C TYR A 77 50.77 5.68 19.56
N ALA A 78 51.35 6.71 18.93
CA ALA A 78 50.63 7.52 17.95
C ALA A 78 50.17 6.68 16.74
N ASP A 79 51.03 5.78 16.24
CA ASP A 79 50.71 4.87 15.13
C ASP A 79 49.60 3.87 15.51
N GLN A 80 49.60 3.36 16.75
CA GLN A 80 48.54 2.48 17.25
C GLN A 80 47.19 3.23 17.31
N LEU A 81 47.19 4.43 17.89
CA LEU A 81 45.97 5.24 18.01
C LEU A 81 45.42 5.63 16.62
N GLU A 82 46.30 5.95 15.67
CA GLU A 82 45.92 6.22 14.29
C GLU A 82 45.26 5.00 13.64
N ALA A 83 45.83 3.80 13.83
CA ALA A 83 45.26 2.56 13.31
C ALA A 83 43.88 2.25 13.91
N GLU A 84 43.71 2.43 15.23
CA GLU A 84 42.43 2.27 15.91
C GLU A 84 41.39 3.27 15.39
N MET A 85 41.78 4.52 15.16
CA MET A 85 40.89 5.54 14.61
C MET A 85 40.46 5.22 13.17
N GLN A 86 41.37 4.73 12.34
CA GLN A 86 41.06 4.29 10.97
C GLN A 86 40.11 3.08 10.97
N GLU A 87 40.32 2.10 11.84
CA GLU A 87 39.42 0.95 11.97
C GLU A 87 38.01 1.39 12.41
N MET A 88 37.91 2.28 13.41
CA MET A 88 36.62 2.84 13.83
C MET A 88 35.92 3.60 12.69
N ALA A 89 36.66 4.38 11.90
CA ALA A 89 36.09 5.09 10.75
C ALA A 89 35.52 4.13 9.69
N ILE A 90 36.22 3.02 9.41
CA ILE A 90 35.75 1.97 8.50
C ILE A 90 34.48 1.33 9.03
N GLN A 91 34.43 1.00 10.33
CA GLN A 91 33.24 0.39 10.94
C GLN A 91 32.04 1.33 10.92
N LEU A 92 32.24 2.62 11.21
CA LEU A 92 31.20 3.62 11.14
C LEU A 92 30.64 3.73 9.72
N HIS A 93 31.51 3.78 8.71
CA HIS A 93 31.09 3.85 7.31
C HIS A 93 30.23 2.65 6.92
N LYS A 94 30.69 1.42 7.23
CA LYS A 94 29.91 0.19 7.00
C LYS A 94 28.54 0.24 7.66
N LYS A 95 28.46 0.71 8.92
CA LYS A 95 27.18 0.83 9.63
C LYS A 95 26.27 1.90 9.03
N CYS A 96 26.82 3.01 8.55
CA CYS A 96 26.05 4.02 7.83
C CYS A 96 25.47 3.48 6.52
N GLU A 97 26.25 2.71 5.76
CA GLU A 97 25.78 2.05 4.53
C GLU A 97 24.66 1.04 4.81
N GLU A 98 24.84 0.18 5.83
CA GLU A 98 23.81 -0.77 6.27
C GLU A 98 22.51 -0.06 6.68
N LEU A 99 22.61 1.05 7.43
CA LEU A 99 21.45 1.84 7.86
C LEU A 99 20.72 2.46 6.67
N GLN A 100 21.44 3.02 5.69
CA GLN A 100 20.84 3.58 4.49
C GLN A 100 20.10 2.52 3.68
N LEU A 101 20.67 1.32 3.54
CA LEU A 101 20.04 0.20 2.86
C LEU A 101 18.73 -0.22 3.55
N LEU A 102 18.79 -0.45 4.87
CA LEU A 102 17.61 -0.83 5.65
C LEU A 102 16.54 0.26 5.65
N GLN A 103 16.94 1.53 5.72
CA GLN A 103 16.01 2.65 5.61
C GLN A 103 15.29 2.65 4.26
N GLY A 104 16.01 2.40 3.16
CA GLY A 104 15.44 2.23 1.83
C GLY A 104 14.44 1.06 1.74
N GLN A 105 14.76 -0.07 2.35
CA GLN A 105 13.84 -1.22 2.42
C GLN A 105 12.57 -0.89 3.21
N VAL A 106 12.71 -0.24 4.36
CA VAL A 106 11.56 0.15 5.19
C VAL A 106 10.67 1.18 4.47
N SER A 107 11.24 2.12 3.71
CA SER A 107 10.44 3.04 2.90
C SER A 107 9.69 2.31 1.79
N GLN A 108 10.34 1.39 1.08
CA GLN A 108 9.71 0.59 0.03
C GLN A 108 8.55 -0.25 0.58
N GLU A 109 8.75 -0.92 1.71
CA GLU A 109 7.71 -1.72 2.38
C GLU A 109 6.51 -0.86 2.80
N ARG A 110 6.72 0.39 3.23
CA ARG A 110 5.62 1.32 3.57
C ARG A 110 4.81 1.72 2.34
N GLU A 111 5.47 1.97 1.21
CA GLU A 111 4.80 2.28 -0.06
C GLU A 111 3.98 1.08 -0.55
N LEU A 112 4.59 -0.11 -0.58
CA LEU A 112 3.92 -1.35 -0.96
C LEU A 112 2.72 -1.66 -0.05
N ARG A 113 2.88 -1.47 1.26
CA ARG A 113 1.77 -1.62 2.22
C ARG A 113 0.63 -0.67 1.90
N THR A 114 0.92 0.59 1.59
CA THR A 114 -0.11 1.59 1.27
C THR A 114 -0.92 1.17 0.03
N VAL A 115 -0.22 0.69 -1.02
CA VAL A 115 -0.89 0.18 -2.23
C VAL A 115 -1.74 -1.04 -1.90
N MET A 116 -1.18 -2.03 -1.20
CA MET A 116 -1.92 -3.24 -0.82
C MET A 116 -3.16 -2.93 0.04
N GLU A 117 -3.02 -2.05 1.04
CA GLU A 117 -4.14 -1.62 1.88
C GLU A 117 -5.23 -0.92 1.06
N SER A 118 -4.86 -0.09 0.08
CA SER A 118 -5.83 0.55 -0.82
C SER A 118 -6.61 -0.48 -1.65
N CYS A 119 -5.93 -1.45 -2.28
CA CYS A 119 -6.58 -2.52 -3.05
C CYS A 119 -7.53 -3.35 -2.18
N LEU A 120 -7.08 -3.75 -0.98
CA LEU A 120 -7.92 -4.50 -0.04
C LEU A 120 -9.14 -3.70 0.42
N MET A 121 -9.00 -2.38 0.61
CA MET A 121 -10.14 -1.52 0.93
C MET A 121 -11.11 -1.41 -0.25
N ASP A 122 -10.61 -1.25 -1.47
CA ASP A 122 -11.43 -1.19 -2.68
C ASP A 122 -12.24 -2.47 -2.87
N ASP A 123 -11.59 -3.63 -2.74
CA ASP A 123 -12.25 -4.95 -2.78
C ASP A 123 -13.31 -5.09 -1.68
N LYS A 124 -12.97 -4.73 -0.44
CA LYS A 124 -13.91 -4.78 0.70
C LYS A 124 -15.12 -3.88 0.48
N MET A 125 -14.93 -2.71 -0.12
CA MET A 125 -16.02 -1.77 -0.42
C MET A 125 -16.85 -2.28 -1.59
N ALA A 126 -16.21 -2.85 -2.61
CA ALA A 126 -16.89 -3.44 -3.75
C ALA A 126 -17.73 -4.66 -3.36
N TRP A 127 -17.20 -5.55 -2.52
CA TRP A 127 -17.96 -6.66 -1.96
C TRP A 127 -19.14 -6.19 -1.10
N ARG A 128 -18.97 -5.14 -0.29
CA ARG A 128 -20.08 -4.55 0.48
C ARG A 128 -21.18 -3.99 -0.43
N ARG A 129 -20.84 -3.40 -1.58
CA ARG A 129 -21.83 -2.95 -2.57
C ARG A 129 -22.61 -4.11 -3.17
N VAL A 130 -21.92 -5.14 -3.64
CA VAL A 130 -22.53 -6.37 -4.18
C VAL A 130 -23.44 -7.04 -3.14
N HIS A 131 -22.97 -7.18 -1.91
CA HIS A 131 -23.75 -7.76 -0.82
C HIS A 131 -25.03 -6.96 -0.54
N LYS A 132 -24.95 -5.63 -0.57
CA LYS A 132 -26.12 -4.77 -0.40
C LYS A 132 -27.14 -4.96 -1.53
N GLU A 133 -26.72 -4.89 -2.79
CA GLU A 133 -27.63 -5.09 -3.94
C GLU A 133 -28.29 -6.49 -3.92
N LEU A 134 -27.57 -7.52 -3.45
CA LEU A 134 -28.15 -8.86 -3.24
C LEU A 134 -29.22 -8.90 -2.14
N LEU A 135 -29.04 -8.16 -1.04
CA LEU A 135 -30.06 -8.05 0.00
C LEU A 135 -31.28 -7.29 -0.51
N ASP A 136 -31.07 -6.15 -1.17
CA ASP A 136 -32.13 -5.30 -1.72
C ASP A 136 -32.96 -6.09 -2.78
N THR A 137 -32.28 -6.81 -3.70
CA THR A 137 -32.96 -7.67 -4.68
C THR A 137 -33.73 -8.81 -4.02
N ARG A 138 -33.21 -9.42 -2.95
CA ARG A 138 -33.94 -10.45 -2.19
C ARG A 138 -35.22 -9.89 -1.56
N GLU A 139 -35.18 -8.69 -1.00
CA GLU A 139 -36.37 -8.04 -0.44
C GLU A 139 -37.44 -7.78 -1.52
N LEU A 140 -37.01 -7.26 -2.68
CA LEU A 140 -37.88 -7.06 -3.83
C LEU A 140 -38.50 -8.36 -4.36
N ILE A 141 -37.75 -9.46 -4.37
CA ILE A 141 -38.26 -10.79 -4.75
C ILE A 141 -39.37 -11.22 -3.78
N GLN A 142 -39.18 -11.00 -2.48
CA GLN A 142 -40.21 -11.30 -1.48
C GLN A 142 -41.46 -10.43 -1.65
N GLU A 143 -41.30 -9.14 -1.95
CA GLU A 143 -42.41 -8.23 -2.28
C GLU A 143 -43.17 -8.69 -3.51
N THR A 144 -42.46 -9.04 -4.57
CA THR A 144 -43.03 -9.59 -5.81
C THR A 144 -43.81 -10.88 -5.50
N GLY A 145 -43.28 -11.76 -4.65
CA GLY A 145 -43.97 -12.97 -4.22
C GLY A 145 -45.26 -12.68 -3.45
N ARG A 146 -45.27 -11.67 -2.56
CA ARG A 146 -46.48 -11.23 -1.87
C ARG A 146 -47.51 -10.64 -2.84
N ALA A 147 -47.08 -9.81 -3.79
CA ALA A 147 -47.96 -9.24 -4.81
C ALA A 147 -48.59 -10.34 -5.69
N LEU A 148 -47.80 -11.34 -6.10
CA LEU A 148 -48.28 -12.50 -6.84
C LEU A 148 -49.36 -13.29 -6.07
N GLN A 149 -49.15 -13.50 -4.76
CA GLN A 149 -50.17 -14.15 -3.91
C GLN A 149 -51.47 -13.34 -3.87
N LYS A 150 -51.39 -12.01 -3.78
CA LYS A 150 -52.58 -11.13 -3.84
C LYS A 150 -53.28 -11.22 -5.19
N VAL A 151 -52.54 -11.21 -6.30
CA VAL A 151 -53.08 -11.40 -7.67
C VAL A 151 -53.83 -12.73 -7.77
N GLN A 152 -53.20 -13.83 -7.36
CA GLN A 152 -53.80 -15.17 -7.39
C GLN A 152 -55.07 -15.26 -6.53
N ALA A 153 -55.09 -14.61 -5.37
CA ALA A 153 -56.27 -14.55 -4.51
C ALA A 153 -57.43 -13.77 -5.17
N CYS A 154 -57.15 -12.63 -5.80
CA CYS A 154 -58.12 -11.86 -6.58
C CYS A 154 -58.66 -12.65 -7.78
N GLU A 155 -57.78 -13.31 -8.54
CA GLU A 155 -58.17 -14.14 -9.67
C GLU A 155 -59.06 -15.31 -9.24
N ALA A 156 -58.70 -16.01 -8.16
CA ALA A 156 -59.51 -17.10 -7.63
C ALA A 156 -60.93 -16.64 -7.23
N GLU A 157 -61.05 -15.43 -6.65
CA GLU A 157 -62.35 -14.84 -6.31
C GLU A 157 -63.15 -14.43 -7.56
N LEU A 158 -62.52 -13.81 -8.58
CA LEU A 158 -63.18 -13.53 -9.87
C LEU A 158 -63.72 -14.81 -10.51
N VAL A 159 -62.89 -15.84 -10.60
CA VAL A 159 -63.27 -17.13 -11.18
C VAL A 159 -64.40 -17.77 -10.39
N SER A 160 -64.38 -17.67 -9.06
CA SER A 160 -65.46 -18.14 -8.20
C SER A 160 -66.79 -17.46 -8.55
N ARG A 161 -66.81 -16.12 -8.63
CA ARG A 161 -68.01 -15.34 -8.97
C ARG A 161 -68.55 -15.62 -10.36
N LEU A 162 -67.67 -15.69 -11.36
CA LEU A 162 -68.03 -16.06 -12.74
C LEU A 162 -68.62 -17.48 -12.81
N ARG A 163 -68.11 -18.41 -12.00
CA ARG A 163 -68.69 -19.76 -11.90
C ARG A 163 -70.07 -19.72 -11.27
N THR A 164 -70.29 -18.95 -10.20
CA THR A 164 -71.59 -18.81 -9.54
C THR A 164 -72.63 -18.18 -10.48
N ASP A 165 -72.29 -17.12 -11.23
CA ASP A 165 -73.16 -16.53 -12.26
C ASP A 165 -73.46 -17.54 -13.39
N SER A 166 -72.47 -18.35 -13.81
CA SER A 166 -72.67 -19.40 -14.83
C SER A 166 -73.47 -20.61 -14.33
N VAL A 167 -73.51 -20.86 -13.01
CA VAL A 167 -74.29 -21.93 -12.37
C VAL A 167 -75.72 -21.48 -12.13
N ILE A 168 -75.97 -20.20 -11.86
CA ILE A 168 -77.31 -19.60 -11.92
C ILE A 168 -77.86 -19.71 -13.36
N GLY A 169 -77.00 -19.59 -14.38
CA GLY A 169 -77.34 -19.90 -15.78
C GLY A 169 -77.42 -21.38 -16.17
N ARG A 170 -76.88 -22.31 -15.36
CA ARG A 170 -76.86 -23.78 -15.60
C ARG A 170 -77.58 -24.60 -14.55
N CYS A 171 -78.46 -23.99 -13.77
CA CYS A 171 -79.29 -24.65 -12.75
C CYS A 171 -80.41 -25.53 -13.37
N LEU A 172 -80.12 -26.18 -14.50
CA LEU A 172 -80.86 -27.31 -15.04
C LEU A 172 -80.07 -28.62 -15.03
N GLU A 173 -78.85 -28.74 -14.48
CA GLU A 173 -78.23 -30.08 -14.41
C GLU A 173 -77.15 -30.26 -13.31
N GLY A 174 -77.52 -31.01 -12.26
CA GLY A 174 -76.75 -32.21 -11.85
C GLY A 174 -75.47 -32.11 -11.00
N ARG A 175 -75.65 -31.87 -9.69
CA ARG A 175 -75.06 -32.56 -8.51
C ARG A 175 -73.52 -32.85 -8.40
N ALA A 176 -73.00 -32.30 -7.28
CA ALA A 176 -72.01 -32.78 -6.31
C ALA A 176 -70.51 -32.84 -6.65
N ARG A 177 -69.70 -32.12 -5.85
CA ARG A 177 -68.38 -32.57 -5.40
C ARG A 177 -68.05 -32.07 -3.98
N ALA A 178 -67.51 -32.99 -3.19
CA ALA A 178 -67.13 -32.81 -1.80
C ALA A 178 -65.88 -31.92 -1.65
N ARG A 179 -65.90 -31.10 -0.59
CA ARG A 179 -64.80 -30.26 -0.08
C ARG A 179 -63.69 -31.12 0.50
N VAL A 180 -62.45 -30.74 0.21
CA VAL A 180 -61.32 -30.91 1.14
C VAL A 180 -60.86 -29.51 1.50
N GLU A 181 -61.00 -29.18 2.78
CA GLU A 181 -60.43 -27.99 3.38
C GLU A 181 -59.00 -28.28 3.81
N THR A 182 -58.07 -27.40 3.47
CA THR A 182 -56.80 -27.32 4.19
C THR A 182 -56.57 -25.87 4.57
N GLY A 183 -56.61 -25.63 5.88
CA GLY A 183 -56.42 -24.33 6.50
C GLY A 183 -54.98 -23.83 6.38
N GLY A 184 -54.87 -22.53 6.16
CA GLY A 184 -53.66 -21.74 6.21
C GLY A 184 -54.10 -20.29 6.10
N GLY A 185 -54.03 -19.57 7.22
CA GLY A 185 -54.71 -18.30 7.47
C GLY A 185 -54.55 -17.27 6.34
N ASP A 186 -55.67 -16.67 5.94
CA ASP A 186 -55.73 -15.76 4.81
C ASP A 186 -56.51 -14.50 5.20
N VAL A 187 -55.78 -13.58 5.83
CA VAL A 187 -56.24 -12.22 6.11
C VAL A 187 -56.58 -11.48 4.80
N CYS A 188 -56.10 -11.94 3.64
CA CYS A 188 -56.38 -11.34 2.33
C CYS A 188 -57.73 -11.80 1.74
N LYS A 189 -58.13 -13.06 1.96
CA LYS A 189 -59.38 -13.64 1.43
C LYS A 189 -60.65 -13.02 2.02
N GLU A 190 -60.64 -12.53 3.25
CA GLU A 190 -61.83 -11.96 3.89
C GLU A 190 -62.19 -10.58 3.32
N GLY A 191 -61.19 -9.75 2.99
CA GLY A 191 -61.42 -8.41 2.42
C GLY A 191 -61.80 -8.38 0.94
N LEU A 192 -61.63 -9.49 0.21
CA LEU A 192 -61.93 -9.57 -1.23
C LEU A 192 -63.38 -9.94 -1.52
N LYS A 193 -64.02 -10.72 -0.65
CA LYS A 193 -65.40 -11.21 -0.83
C LYS A 193 -66.46 -10.11 -0.76
N SER A 194 -66.19 -9.00 -0.07
CA SER A 194 -67.12 -7.88 0.11
C SER A 194 -67.10 -6.84 -1.02
N LEU A 195 -66.12 -6.91 -1.93
CA LEU A 195 -65.94 -5.94 -3.02
C LEU A 195 -66.90 -6.20 -4.18
N SER A 196 -67.25 -5.17 -4.94
CA SER A 196 -67.92 -5.29 -6.25
C SER A 196 -66.96 -5.84 -7.33
N LEU A 197 -67.50 -6.30 -8.46
CA LEU A 197 -66.68 -6.79 -9.59
C LEU A 197 -65.71 -5.71 -10.10
N SER A 198 -66.17 -4.46 -10.25
CA SER A 198 -65.34 -3.34 -10.70
C SER A 198 -64.22 -3.01 -9.71
N GLU A 199 -64.49 -3.05 -8.40
CA GLU A 199 -63.48 -2.78 -7.37
C GLU A 199 -62.45 -3.92 -7.30
N LEU A 200 -62.87 -5.16 -7.53
CA LEU A 200 -61.98 -6.31 -7.52
C LEU A 200 -61.08 -6.34 -8.77
N THR A 201 -61.59 -5.96 -9.94
CA THR A 201 -60.78 -5.74 -11.15
C THR A 201 -59.78 -4.60 -10.95
N ALA A 202 -60.19 -3.47 -10.37
CA ALA A 202 -59.28 -2.36 -10.07
C ALA A 202 -58.16 -2.77 -9.08
N LYS A 203 -58.47 -3.60 -8.07
CA LYS A 203 -57.45 -4.15 -7.16
C LYS A 203 -56.49 -5.11 -7.87
N LEU A 204 -57.00 -5.94 -8.79
CA LEU A 204 -56.18 -6.85 -9.57
C LEU A 204 -55.17 -6.07 -10.43
N GLU A 205 -55.61 -5.02 -11.11
CA GLU A 205 -54.75 -4.11 -11.86
C GLU A 205 -53.68 -3.47 -10.96
N ALA A 206 -54.08 -2.97 -9.78
CA ALA A 206 -53.15 -2.38 -8.82
C ALA A 206 -52.08 -3.38 -8.31
N TYR A 207 -52.45 -4.64 -8.04
CA TYR A 207 -51.49 -5.67 -7.63
C TYR A 207 -50.59 -6.11 -8.79
N HIS A 208 -51.12 -6.14 -10.01
CA HIS A 208 -50.32 -6.38 -11.20
C HIS A 208 -49.29 -5.27 -11.43
N ASP A 209 -49.68 -4.00 -11.25
CA ASP A 209 -48.79 -2.84 -11.34
C ASP A 209 -47.74 -2.81 -10.22
N GLU A 210 -48.10 -3.19 -8.99
CA GLU A 210 -47.17 -3.40 -7.87
C GLU A 210 -46.11 -4.45 -8.24
N MET A 211 -46.54 -5.62 -8.71
CA MET A 211 -45.67 -6.70 -9.15
C MET A 211 -44.79 -6.31 -10.34
N GLY A 212 -45.34 -5.60 -11.33
CA GLY A 212 -44.59 -5.11 -12.49
C GLY A 212 -43.52 -4.08 -12.12
N ARG A 213 -43.78 -3.22 -11.13
CA ARG A 213 -42.78 -2.28 -10.60
C ARG A 213 -41.66 -2.99 -9.88
N THR A 214 -41.95 -3.94 -8.99
CA THR A 214 -40.91 -4.67 -8.25
C THR A 214 -40.06 -5.54 -9.18
N LEU A 215 -40.66 -6.18 -10.20
CA LEU A 215 -39.93 -6.92 -11.22
C LEU A 215 -38.93 -6.04 -12.00
N ARG A 216 -39.34 -4.83 -12.39
CA ARG A 216 -38.42 -3.87 -13.04
C ARG A 216 -37.24 -3.52 -12.14
N MET A 217 -37.49 -3.23 -10.86
CA MET A 217 -36.42 -2.92 -9.90
C MET A 217 -35.47 -4.12 -9.68
N ILE A 218 -36.00 -5.36 -9.68
CA ILE A 218 -35.17 -6.57 -9.63
C ILE A 218 -34.28 -6.67 -10.86
N SER A 219 -34.84 -6.48 -12.07
CA SER A 219 -34.06 -6.50 -13.31
C SER A 219 -32.94 -5.46 -13.29
N GLU A 220 -33.25 -4.21 -12.91
CA GLU A 220 -32.25 -3.14 -12.79
C GLU A 220 -31.16 -3.47 -11.75
N GLY A 221 -31.52 -4.09 -10.63
CA GLY A 221 -30.56 -4.53 -9.61
C GLY A 221 -29.64 -5.65 -10.08
N LEU A 222 -30.20 -6.63 -10.81
CA LEU A 222 -29.41 -7.71 -11.41
C LEU A 222 -28.48 -7.21 -12.52
N GLU A 223 -28.89 -6.22 -13.30
CA GLU A 223 -28.04 -5.55 -14.28
C GLU A 223 -26.84 -4.87 -13.60
N ARG A 224 -27.08 -4.08 -12.55
CA ARG A 224 -26.01 -3.46 -11.76
C ARG A 224 -25.01 -4.48 -11.21
N LEU A 225 -25.50 -5.62 -10.70
CA LEU A 225 -24.64 -6.71 -10.22
C LEU A 225 -23.78 -7.30 -11.35
N THR A 226 -24.37 -7.51 -12.53
CA THR A 226 -23.67 -8.05 -13.71
C THR A 226 -22.62 -7.08 -14.24
N GLU A 227 -22.87 -5.76 -14.17
CA GLU A 227 -21.89 -4.73 -14.52
C GLU A 227 -20.72 -4.70 -13.54
N THR A 228 -20.96 -4.89 -12.24
CA THR A 228 -19.88 -4.96 -11.24
C THR A 228 -18.97 -6.17 -11.45
N GLU A 229 -19.51 -7.31 -11.88
CA GLU A 229 -18.72 -8.51 -12.21
C GLU A 229 -17.80 -8.27 -13.42
N LYS A 230 -18.31 -7.62 -14.48
CA LYS A 230 -17.51 -7.29 -15.67
C LYS A 230 -16.39 -6.30 -15.35
N ALA A 231 -16.62 -5.34 -14.46
CA ALA A 231 -15.59 -4.38 -14.04
C ALA A 231 -14.43 -5.06 -13.31
N TRP A 232 -14.70 -6.09 -12.50
CA TRP A 232 -13.66 -6.87 -11.82
C TRP A 232 -12.89 -7.80 -12.74
N ALA A 233 -13.51 -8.32 -13.80
CA ALA A 233 -12.83 -9.21 -14.75
C ALA A 233 -11.78 -8.51 -15.63
N HIS A 234 -11.76 -7.17 -15.67
CA HIS A 234 -10.88 -6.35 -16.51
C HIS A 234 -9.92 -5.44 -15.73
N SER A 235 -9.92 -5.51 -14.39
CA SER A 235 -8.94 -4.84 -13.51
C SER A 235 -7.86 -5.82 -13.06
#